data_AF-H2XX31-F1
#
_entry.id   AF-H2XX31-F1
#
_cell.length_a   1.000
_cell.length_b   1.000
_cell.length_c   1.000
_cell.angle_alpha   90.00
_cell.angle_beta   90.00
_cell.angle_gamma   90.00
#
_symmetry.space_group_name_H-M   'P 1'
#
loop_
_entity.id
_entity.type
_entity.pdbx_description
1 polymer ?
#
loop_
_entity_poly.entity_id
_entity_poly.type
_entity_poly.pdbx_seq_one_letter_code
_entity_poly.pdbx_strand_id
1 'polypeptide(L)'
;MEQIISGIFLSDHSTKEKKKLFQVVLTSVKSKTESLTQEQQIRIFENCFNFFLSGDEFHSRYAGNIITEYLPFCKEALDTMMSGKKAEEIVISDDNQNTQKNARTLMRRVKLTNILLTGTLPESKSHRHFVLIMKSEVLRLMYDSKEHVSFAEICRLLIKHPTCMPPMNRNFPMCTLSIHAMSDFVLLQEDVKNINNYIQDVRDVALLLNHIWTKAPNLLFPSLKEVFDILSNSNITAEPSNALGCLVELIPCEVIDQAVKQITQDMTVQDTNMYLALNRMVSWLGWPTAQKTHLWILSFFKHLAELNKFQMLIDVTLKSIGKVVACIRLPHVRPSAVAVLVHMLMSCQLSPDAFHIVVSQIPKVN
;
A
#
# COMPACT_ATOMS: atom_id res chain seq x y z
N MET A 1 -25.39 -20.62 -21.29
CA MET A 1 -24.22 -19.72 -21.18
C MET A 1 -23.16 -20.29 -20.23
N GLU A 2 -23.55 -20.79 -19.06
CA GLU A 2 -22.66 -21.49 -18.12
C GLU A 2 -21.72 -22.53 -18.77
N GLN A 3 -22.29 -23.53 -19.47
CA GLN A 3 -21.51 -24.59 -20.13
C GLN A 3 -20.57 -24.07 -21.22
N ILE A 4 -20.92 -22.94 -21.87
CA ILE A 4 -20.07 -22.30 -22.88
C ILE A 4 -18.87 -21.64 -22.19
N ILE A 5 -19.10 -20.93 -21.08
CA ILE A 5 -18.04 -20.30 -20.29
C ILE A 5 -17.09 -21.36 -19.72
N SER A 6 -17.62 -22.42 -19.11
CA SER A 6 -16.81 -23.53 -18.60
C SER A 6 -16.06 -24.24 -19.73
N GLY A 7 -16.70 -24.45 -20.88
CA GLY A 7 -16.06 -25.02 -22.06
C GLY A 7 -14.91 -24.16 -22.60
N ILE A 8 -15.06 -22.83 -22.65
CA ILE A 8 -13.97 -21.93 -23.09
C ILE A 8 -12.80 -21.98 -22.08
N PHE A 9 -13.09 -21.97 -20.77
CA PHE A 9 -12.04 -22.01 -19.75
C PHE A 9 -11.27 -23.34 -19.73
N LEU A 10 -11.95 -24.46 -20.01
CA LEU A 10 -11.37 -25.81 -20.03
C LEU A 10 -10.81 -26.23 -21.39
N SER A 11 -11.11 -25.50 -22.47
CA SER A 11 -10.62 -25.82 -23.82
C SER A 11 -9.10 -25.63 -23.97
N ASP A 12 -8.47 -26.37 -24.88
CA ASP A 12 -7.04 -26.22 -25.23
C ASP A 12 -6.77 -25.15 -26.30
N HIS A 13 -7.74 -24.28 -26.60
CA HIS A 13 -7.59 -23.23 -27.61
C HIS A 13 -6.49 -22.23 -27.25
N SER A 14 -5.91 -21.60 -28.27
CA SER A 14 -4.87 -20.59 -28.06
C SER A 14 -5.41 -19.39 -27.27
N THR A 15 -4.55 -18.72 -26.51
CA THR A 15 -4.95 -17.57 -25.68
C THR A 15 -5.59 -16.45 -26.50
N LYS A 16 -5.21 -16.28 -27.78
CA LYS A 16 -5.83 -15.30 -28.69
C LYS A 16 -7.27 -15.67 -29.08
N GLU A 17 -7.55 -16.95 -29.30
CA GLU A 17 -8.88 -17.44 -29.66
C GLU A 17 -9.84 -17.40 -28.47
N LYS A 18 -9.36 -17.83 -27.29
CA LYS A 18 -10.13 -17.70 -26.04
C LYS A 18 -10.55 -16.25 -25.80
N LYS A 19 -9.66 -15.27 -26.03
CA LYS A 19 -9.97 -13.83 -25.91
C LYS A 19 -11.12 -13.38 -26.82
N LYS A 20 -11.11 -13.80 -28.09
CA LYS A 20 -12.19 -13.46 -29.04
C LYS A 20 -13.51 -14.08 -28.62
N LEU A 21 -13.50 -15.35 -28.21
CA LEU A 21 -14.69 -16.03 -27.71
C LEU A 21 -15.24 -15.35 -26.45
N PHE A 22 -14.38 -14.93 -25.52
CA PHE A 22 -14.81 -14.16 -24.35
C PHE A 22 -15.41 -12.79 -24.68
N GLN A 23 -14.89 -12.08 -25.68
CA GLN A 23 -15.50 -10.83 -26.14
C GLN A 23 -16.89 -11.04 -26.73
N VAL A 24 -17.09 -12.13 -27.47
CA VAL A 24 -18.42 -12.51 -27.99
C VAL A 24 -19.37 -12.85 -26.82
N VAL A 25 -18.90 -13.59 -25.82
CA VAL A 25 -19.68 -13.88 -24.62
C VAL A 25 -20.06 -12.58 -23.90
N LEU A 26 -19.11 -11.68 -23.64
CA LEU A 26 -19.36 -10.37 -23.00
C LEU A 26 -20.37 -9.51 -23.76
N THR A 27 -20.35 -9.55 -25.09
CA THR A 27 -21.32 -8.82 -25.92
C THR A 27 -22.70 -9.48 -25.86
N SER A 28 -22.75 -10.81 -25.89
CA SER A 28 -24.00 -11.57 -25.80
C SER A 28 -24.66 -11.45 -24.43
N VAL A 29 -23.88 -11.29 -23.36
CA VAL A 29 -24.33 -11.05 -21.99
C VAL A 29 -25.22 -9.83 -21.93
N LYS A 30 -24.81 -8.69 -22.51
CA LYS A 30 -25.59 -7.44 -22.51
C LYS A 30 -26.94 -7.57 -23.21
N SER A 31 -27.04 -8.47 -24.19
CA SER A 31 -28.25 -8.68 -24.99
C SER A 31 -29.21 -9.75 -24.44
N LYS A 32 -28.73 -10.68 -23.60
CA LYS A 32 -29.50 -11.87 -23.17
C LYS A 32 -29.88 -11.86 -21.69
N THR A 33 -29.38 -10.91 -20.91
CA THR A 33 -29.62 -10.79 -19.46
C THR A 33 -31.10 -10.70 -19.09
N GLU A 34 -31.94 -10.10 -19.94
CA GLU A 34 -33.39 -10.00 -19.72
C GLU A 34 -34.16 -11.33 -19.84
N SER A 35 -33.55 -12.35 -20.46
CA SER A 35 -34.19 -13.64 -20.75
C SER A 35 -33.80 -14.80 -19.82
N LEU A 36 -32.90 -14.56 -18.86
CA LEU A 36 -32.30 -15.61 -18.03
C LEU A 36 -33.02 -15.73 -16.68
N THR A 37 -33.35 -16.97 -16.29
CA THR A 37 -33.94 -17.24 -14.97
C THR A 37 -32.92 -17.01 -13.84
N GLN A 38 -33.42 -16.67 -12.65
CA GLN A 38 -32.58 -16.40 -11.48
C GLN A 38 -31.63 -17.55 -11.15
N GLU A 39 -32.07 -18.81 -11.27
CA GLU A 39 -31.22 -19.99 -11.05
C GLU A 39 -30.05 -20.10 -12.05
N GLN A 40 -30.29 -19.77 -13.33
CA GLN A 40 -29.25 -19.78 -14.35
C GLN A 40 -28.23 -18.67 -14.12
N GLN A 41 -28.67 -17.51 -13.62
CA GLN A 41 -27.78 -16.42 -13.23
C GLN A 41 -26.88 -16.84 -12.07
N ILE A 42 -27.43 -17.48 -11.03
CA ILE A 42 -26.68 -17.97 -9.87
C ILE A 42 -25.57 -18.96 -10.31
N ARG A 43 -25.90 -19.97 -11.12
CA ARG A 43 -24.90 -20.96 -11.58
C ARG A 43 -23.77 -20.34 -12.40
N ILE A 44 -24.08 -19.33 -13.22
CA ILE A 44 -23.05 -18.59 -13.97
C ILE A 44 -22.10 -17.87 -13.01
N PHE A 45 -22.63 -17.23 -11.96
CA PHE A 45 -21.79 -16.57 -10.96
C PHE A 45 -20.94 -17.57 -10.17
N GLU A 46 -21.51 -18.69 -9.72
CA GLU A 46 -20.76 -19.72 -8.97
C GLU A 46 -19.57 -20.25 -9.76
N ASN A 47 -19.78 -20.60 -11.03
CA ASN A 47 -18.67 -21.03 -11.89
C ASN A 47 -17.64 -19.92 -12.09
N CYS A 48 -18.08 -18.67 -12.31
CA CYS A 48 -17.15 -17.56 -12.45
C CYS A 48 -16.36 -17.29 -11.16
N PHE A 49 -16.96 -17.41 -9.98
CA PHE A 49 -16.24 -17.28 -8.70
C PHE A 49 -15.21 -18.38 -8.52
N ASN A 50 -15.56 -19.63 -8.84
CA ASN A 50 -14.63 -20.75 -8.77
C ASN A 50 -13.44 -20.56 -9.72
N PHE A 51 -13.68 -20.14 -10.97
CA PHE A 51 -12.58 -19.81 -11.90
C PHE A 51 -11.79 -18.58 -11.47
N PHE A 52 -12.42 -17.62 -10.80
CA PHE A 52 -11.76 -16.42 -10.32
C PHE A 52 -10.79 -16.72 -9.16
N LEU A 53 -11.22 -17.58 -8.22
CA LEU A 53 -10.46 -17.95 -7.03
C LEU A 53 -9.38 -18.99 -7.37
N SER A 54 -9.75 -20.06 -8.08
CA SER A 54 -8.90 -21.24 -8.29
C SER A 54 -8.15 -21.25 -9.63
N GLY A 55 -8.52 -20.39 -10.59
CA GLY A 55 -7.94 -20.40 -11.94
C GLY A 55 -6.57 -19.70 -12.07
N ASP A 56 -5.95 -19.81 -13.24
CA ASP A 56 -4.71 -19.08 -13.56
C ASP A 56 -4.96 -17.57 -13.72
N GLU A 57 -3.91 -16.76 -13.88
CA GLU A 57 -4.03 -15.30 -14.05
C GLU A 57 -4.97 -14.92 -15.21
N PHE A 58 -4.95 -15.72 -16.29
CA PHE A 58 -5.88 -15.57 -17.40
C PHE A 58 -7.34 -15.80 -16.96
N HIS A 59 -7.61 -16.92 -16.27
CA HIS A 59 -8.96 -17.26 -15.79
C HIS A 59 -9.49 -16.21 -14.81
N SER A 60 -8.67 -15.80 -13.86
CA SER A 60 -9.03 -14.76 -12.87
C SER A 60 -9.40 -13.43 -13.56
N ARG A 61 -8.60 -12.98 -14.53
CA ARG A 61 -8.87 -11.73 -15.24
C ARG A 61 -10.18 -11.77 -16.03
N TYR A 62 -10.42 -12.83 -16.80
CA TYR A 62 -11.61 -12.92 -17.63
C TYR A 62 -12.88 -13.22 -16.83
N ALA A 63 -12.78 -14.07 -15.79
CA ALA A 63 -13.89 -14.29 -14.86
C ALA A 63 -14.27 -12.99 -14.14
N GLY A 64 -13.28 -12.19 -13.69
CA GLY A 64 -13.52 -10.90 -13.05
C GLY A 64 -14.24 -9.89 -13.95
N ASN A 65 -13.85 -9.83 -15.23
CA ASN A 65 -14.51 -8.99 -16.22
C ASN A 65 -15.97 -9.42 -16.47
N ILE A 66 -16.21 -10.73 -16.59
CA ILE A 66 -17.57 -11.27 -16.74
C ILE A 66 -18.41 -10.89 -15.53
N ILE A 67 -17.91 -11.13 -14.31
CA ILE A 67 -18.60 -10.80 -13.06
C ILE A 67 -18.96 -9.31 -13.04
N THR A 68 -18.01 -8.43 -13.35
CA THR A 68 -18.21 -6.97 -13.31
C THR A 68 -19.27 -6.50 -14.30
N GLU A 69 -19.30 -7.07 -15.50
CA GLU A 69 -20.28 -6.74 -16.55
C GLU A 69 -21.67 -7.37 -16.30
N TYR A 70 -21.72 -8.52 -15.62
CA TYR A 70 -22.96 -9.22 -15.29
C TYR A 70 -23.66 -8.64 -14.05
N LEU A 71 -22.89 -8.08 -13.11
CA LEU A 71 -23.36 -7.59 -11.81
C LEU A 71 -24.53 -6.59 -11.88
N PRO A 72 -24.53 -5.59 -12.79
CA PRO A 72 -25.61 -4.61 -12.86
C PRO A 72 -27.00 -5.22 -13.15
N PHE A 73 -27.04 -6.36 -13.84
CA PHE A 73 -28.27 -6.96 -14.35
C PHE A 73 -28.84 -8.08 -13.46
N CYS A 74 -28.08 -8.53 -12.45
CA CYS A 74 -28.43 -9.73 -11.67
C CYS A 74 -28.34 -9.49 -10.16
N LYS A 75 -28.71 -8.29 -9.71
CA LYS A 75 -28.58 -7.85 -8.31
C LYS A 75 -29.38 -8.72 -7.33
N GLU A 76 -30.61 -9.10 -7.69
CA GLU A 76 -31.46 -9.96 -6.85
C GLU A 76 -30.96 -11.40 -6.75
N ALA A 77 -30.46 -11.96 -7.86
CA ALA A 77 -29.81 -13.28 -7.88
C ALA A 77 -28.56 -13.30 -7.00
N LEU A 78 -27.76 -12.23 -7.08
CA LEU A 78 -26.57 -12.05 -6.26
C LEU A 78 -26.90 -11.93 -4.78
N ASP A 79 -27.91 -11.14 -4.43
CA ASP A 79 -28.34 -10.99 -3.04
C ASP A 79 -28.81 -12.34 -2.45
N THR A 80 -29.50 -13.16 -3.25
CA THR A 80 -29.97 -14.49 -2.81
C THR A 80 -28.81 -15.48 -2.60
N MET A 81 -27.84 -15.51 -3.51
CA MET A 81 -26.68 -16.40 -3.43
C MET A 81 -25.72 -16.02 -2.28
N MET A 82 -25.59 -14.72 -2.00
CA MET A 82 -24.58 -14.19 -1.09
C MET A 82 -25.08 -14.00 0.36
N SER A 83 -26.31 -14.39 0.67
CA SER A 83 -26.79 -14.38 2.05
C SER A 83 -26.26 -15.60 2.82
N GLY A 84 -25.39 -15.39 3.81
CA GLY A 84 -24.94 -16.43 4.76
C GLY A 84 -23.53 -16.98 4.51
N LYS A 85 -23.32 -18.27 4.77
CA LYS A 85 -22.01 -18.96 4.81
C LYS A 85 -21.13 -18.75 3.58
N LYS A 86 -21.71 -18.52 2.40
CA LYS A 86 -20.95 -18.35 1.15
C LYS A 86 -20.19 -17.01 1.09
N ALA A 87 -20.72 -15.97 1.74
CA ALA A 87 -20.01 -14.70 1.91
C ALA A 87 -18.83 -14.84 2.87
N GLU A 88 -19.02 -15.60 3.94
CA GLU A 88 -17.97 -15.96 4.90
C GLU A 88 -16.88 -16.82 4.22
N GLU A 89 -17.24 -17.83 3.44
CA GLU A 89 -16.31 -18.67 2.67
C GLU A 89 -15.46 -17.88 1.67
N ILE A 90 -15.95 -16.76 1.14
CA ILE A 90 -15.19 -15.91 0.21
C ILE A 90 -14.17 -15.05 0.96
N VAL A 91 -14.55 -14.50 2.12
CA VAL A 91 -13.71 -13.56 2.89
C VAL A 91 -12.77 -14.28 3.85
N ILE A 92 -13.23 -15.34 4.51
CA ILE A 92 -12.49 -16.11 5.52
C ILE A 92 -11.74 -17.24 4.80
N SER A 93 -10.43 -17.32 5.04
CA SER A 93 -9.60 -18.42 4.56
C SER A 93 -9.58 -19.57 5.58
N ASP A 94 -9.97 -20.77 5.15
CA ASP A 94 -9.69 -22.02 5.88
C ASP A 94 -8.35 -22.68 5.46
N ASP A 95 -7.59 -22.05 4.56
CA ASP A 95 -6.44 -22.69 3.91
C ASP A 95 -5.11 -22.52 4.69
N ASN A 96 -4.80 -23.55 5.48
CA ASN A 96 -3.56 -23.73 6.25
C ASN A 96 -2.33 -24.15 5.42
N GLN A 97 -2.28 -23.99 4.08
CA GLN A 97 -1.14 -24.50 3.30
C GLN A 97 -0.64 -23.57 2.18
N ASN A 98 0.67 -23.29 2.23
CA ASN A 98 1.53 -22.51 1.31
C ASN A 98 1.33 -20.97 1.28
N THR A 99 2.27 -20.25 1.89
CA THR A 99 2.31 -18.78 2.03
C THR A 99 2.17 -18.00 0.72
N GLN A 100 2.84 -18.42 -0.36
CA GLN A 100 2.79 -17.68 -1.65
C GLN A 100 1.49 -17.92 -2.42
N LYS A 101 0.91 -19.12 -2.31
CA LYS A 101 -0.42 -19.43 -2.85
C LYS A 101 -1.49 -18.71 -2.03
N ASN A 102 -1.29 -18.58 -0.73
CA ASN A 102 -2.16 -17.84 0.17
C ASN A 102 -2.21 -16.35 -0.16
N ALA A 103 -1.07 -15.70 -0.44
CA ALA A 103 -1.05 -14.27 -0.79
C ALA A 103 -1.83 -13.98 -2.09
N ARG A 104 -1.64 -14.79 -3.15
CA ARG A 104 -2.39 -14.63 -4.41
C ARG A 104 -3.89 -14.92 -4.25
N THR A 105 -4.24 -15.94 -3.48
CA THR A 105 -5.63 -16.30 -3.19
C THR A 105 -6.30 -15.21 -2.34
N LEU A 106 -5.61 -14.67 -1.34
CA LEU A 106 -6.06 -13.54 -0.52
C LEU A 106 -6.33 -12.31 -1.39
N MET A 107 -5.37 -11.92 -2.25
CA MET A 107 -5.56 -10.80 -3.19
C MET A 107 -6.81 -11.00 -4.05
N ARG A 108 -7.01 -12.20 -4.60
CA ARG A 108 -8.20 -12.52 -5.41
C ARG A 108 -9.47 -12.38 -4.58
N ARG A 109 -9.53 -12.97 -3.39
CA ARG A 109 -10.69 -12.85 -2.49
C ARG A 109 -11.04 -11.40 -2.21
N VAL A 110 -10.06 -10.56 -1.89
CA VAL A 110 -10.26 -9.11 -1.64
C VAL A 110 -10.78 -8.41 -2.90
N LYS A 111 -10.20 -8.67 -4.09
CA LYS A 111 -10.69 -8.12 -5.36
C LYS A 111 -12.14 -8.52 -5.63
N LEU A 112 -12.47 -9.78 -5.39
CA LEU A 112 -13.82 -10.29 -5.57
C LEU A 112 -14.79 -9.58 -4.61
N THR A 113 -14.45 -9.45 -3.34
CA THR A 113 -15.25 -8.72 -2.35
C THR A 113 -15.46 -7.26 -2.76
N ASN A 114 -14.44 -6.59 -3.29
CA ASN A 114 -14.55 -5.22 -3.80
C ASN A 114 -15.56 -5.12 -4.97
N ILE A 115 -15.50 -6.05 -5.92
CA ILE A 115 -16.44 -6.12 -7.05
C ILE A 115 -17.87 -6.35 -6.56
N LEU A 116 -18.05 -7.29 -5.62
CA LEU A 116 -19.35 -7.64 -5.04
C LEU A 116 -19.98 -6.49 -4.24
N LEU A 117 -19.19 -5.82 -3.40
CA LEU A 117 -19.64 -4.63 -2.67
C LEU A 117 -20.04 -3.50 -3.61
N THR A 118 -19.43 -3.42 -4.80
CA THR A 118 -19.72 -2.35 -5.77
C THR A 118 -21.06 -2.53 -6.48
N GLY A 119 -21.51 -3.75 -6.74
CA GLY A 119 -22.79 -3.95 -7.44
C GLY A 119 -23.91 -4.63 -6.64
N THR A 120 -23.68 -4.97 -5.37
CA THR A 120 -24.78 -5.19 -4.42
C THR A 120 -25.42 -3.84 -4.04
N LEU A 121 -26.73 -3.83 -3.80
CA LEU A 121 -27.44 -2.61 -3.38
C LEU A 121 -27.14 -2.33 -1.89
N PRO A 122 -26.89 -1.08 -1.48
CA PRO A 122 -26.60 -0.75 -0.07
C PRO A 122 -27.69 -1.21 0.92
N GLU A 123 -28.95 -1.27 0.46
CA GLU A 123 -30.09 -1.70 1.27
C GLU A 123 -30.22 -3.22 1.39
N SER A 124 -29.48 -3.99 0.60
CA SER A 124 -29.61 -5.44 0.58
C SER A 124 -29.03 -6.09 1.84
N LYS A 125 -29.64 -7.21 2.24
CA LYS A 125 -29.15 -8.02 3.39
C LYS A 125 -27.73 -8.50 3.15
N SER A 126 -27.39 -8.84 1.91
CA SER A 126 -26.10 -9.38 1.52
C SER A 126 -25.01 -8.31 1.55
N HIS A 127 -25.31 -7.08 1.09
CA HIS A 127 -24.40 -5.94 1.24
C HIS A 127 -24.08 -5.67 2.72
N ARG A 128 -25.10 -5.62 3.58
CA ARG A 128 -24.91 -5.43 5.03
C ARG A 128 -24.08 -6.55 5.65
N HIS A 129 -24.29 -7.79 5.23
CA HIS A 129 -23.53 -8.93 5.70
C HIS A 129 -22.05 -8.85 5.30
N PHE A 130 -21.73 -8.51 4.05
CA PHE A 130 -20.34 -8.27 3.63
C PHE A 130 -19.67 -7.15 4.42
N VAL A 131 -20.38 -6.04 4.64
CA VAL A 131 -19.86 -4.93 5.46
C VAL A 131 -19.51 -5.40 6.87
N LEU A 132 -20.38 -6.20 7.50
CA LEU A 132 -20.13 -6.72 8.85
C LEU A 132 -18.94 -7.69 8.91
N ILE A 133 -18.85 -8.62 7.95
CA ILE A 133 -17.71 -9.56 7.87
C ILE A 133 -16.40 -8.80 7.64
N MET A 134 -16.39 -7.81 6.73
CA MET A 134 -15.19 -7.00 6.49
C MET A 134 -14.80 -6.22 7.76
N LYS A 135 -15.75 -5.64 8.49
CA LYS A 135 -15.45 -4.94 9.75
C LYS A 135 -14.78 -5.84 10.79
N SER A 136 -15.13 -7.13 10.85
CA SER A 136 -14.50 -8.07 11.79
C SER A 136 -13.14 -8.56 11.30
N GLU A 137 -13.02 -8.89 10.01
CA GLU A 137 -11.87 -9.60 9.46
C GLU A 137 -10.78 -8.69 8.87
N VAL A 138 -11.03 -7.41 8.58
CA VAL A 138 -10.05 -6.51 7.93
C VAL A 138 -8.69 -6.49 8.63
N LEU A 139 -8.65 -6.44 9.96
CA LEU A 139 -7.38 -6.44 10.71
C LEU A 139 -6.61 -7.76 10.52
N ARG A 140 -7.32 -8.89 10.50
CA ARG A 140 -6.72 -10.21 10.27
C ARG A 140 -6.19 -10.31 8.84
N LEU A 141 -6.96 -9.87 7.86
CA LEU A 141 -6.54 -9.84 6.45
C LEU A 141 -5.29 -8.97 6.25
N MET A 142 -5.22 -7.81 6.91
CA MET A 142 -4.05 -6.92 6.87
C MET A 142 -2.83 -7.56 7.55
N TYR A 143 -3.02 -8.25 8.66
CA TYR A 143 -1.94 -8.98 9.35
C TYR A 143 -1.40 -10.15 8.52
N ASP A 144 -2.30 -10.89 7.84
CA ASP A 144 -1.93 -12.04 7.01
C ASP A 144 -1.26 -11.61 5.69
N SER A 145 -1.51 -10.37 5.23
CA SER A 145 -0.89 -9.84 4.01
C SER A 145 0.55 -9.39 4.24
N LYS A 146 1.51 -10.20 3.78
CA LYS A 146 2.95 -9.88 3.81
C LYS A 146 3.46 -9.17 2.54
N GLU A 147 2.71 -9.24 1.45
CA GLU A 147 3.08 -8.66 0.15
C GLU A 147 2.37 -7.31 -0.08
N HIS A 148 3.07 -6.34 -0.68
CA HIS A 148 2.53 -5.00 -0.93
C HIS A 148 1.27 -5.03 -1.81
N VAL A 149 1.20 -5.92 -2.80
CA VAL A 149 0.06 -6.00 -3.73
C VAL A 149 -1.24 -6.37 -3.01
N SER A 150 -1.18 -7.39 -2.14
CA SER A 150 -2.33 -7.85 -1.37
C SER A 150 -2.78 -6.80 -0.36
N PHE A 151 -1.82 -6.17 0.33
CA PHE A 151 -2.08 -5.12 1.32
C PHE A 151 -2.71 -3.88 0.67
N ALA A 152 -2.17 -3.43 -0.46
CA ALA A 152 -2.69 -2.28 -1.21
C ALA A 152 -4.11 -2.53 -1.71
N GLU A 153 -4.44 -3.75 -2.14
CA GLU A 153 -5.79 -4.07 -2.58
C GLU A 153 -6.82 -4.00 -1.45
N ILE A 154 -6.44 -4.42 -0.23
CA ILE A 154 -7.27 -4.23 0.97
C ILE A 154 -7.47 -2.72 1.21
N CYS A 155 -6.41 -1.93 1.10
CA CYS A 155 -6.48 -0.47 1.26
C CYS A 155 -7.41 0.18 0.24
N ARG A 156 -7.32 -0.20 -1.05
CA ARG A 156 -8.22 0.27 -2.12
C ARG A 156 -9.68 -0.06 -1.83
N LEU A 157 -9.96 -1.27 -1.34
CA LEU A 157 -11.31 -1.68 -0.94
C LEU A 157 -11.84 -0.76 0.16
N LEU A 158 -11.06 -0.51 1.21
CA LEU A 158 -11.45 0.32 2.34
C LEU A 158 -11.63 1.81 1.97
N ILE A 159 -10.82 2.33 1.06
CA ILE A 159 -10.96 3.69 0.52
C ILE A 159 -12.26 3.80 -0.28
N LYS A 160 -12.53 2.82 -1.16
CA LYS A 160 -13.73 2.81 -2.01
C LYS A 160 -15.02 2.59 -1.22
N HIS A 161 -14.96 1.77 -0.17
CA HIS A 161 -16.09 1.43 0.69
C HIS A 161 -15.80 1.80 2.15
N PRO A 162 -15.92 3.09 2.53
CA PRO A 162 -15.65 3.54 3.91
C PRO A 162 -16.56 2.90 4.96
N THR A 163 -17.69 2.31 4.54
CA THR A 163 -18.61 1.57 5.41
C THR A 163 -17.99 0.29 5.95
N CYS A 164 -17.00 -0.29 5.28
CA CYS A 164 -16.27 -1.49 5.71
C CYS A 164 -15.20 -1.21 6.77
N MET A 165 -14.94 0.06 7.11
CA MET A 165 -13.96 0.43 8.12
C MET A 165 -14.34 -0.14 9.50
N PRO A 166 -13.35 -0.66 10.26
CA PRO A 166 -13.59 -1.17 11.59
C PRO A 166 -14.07 -0.05 12.53
N PRO A 167 -14.64 -0.40 13.70
CA PRO A 167 -15.02 0.58 14.71
C PRO A 167 -13.81 1.41 15.16
N MET A 168 -14.06 2.65 15.62
CA MET A 168 -13.02 3.65 15.90
C MET A 168 -11.92 3.18 16.86
N ASN A 169 -12.23 2.26 17.78
CA ASN A 169 -11.27 1.66 18.71
C ASN A 169 -10.19 0.80 18.04
N ARG A 170 -10.45 0.33 16.81
CA ARG A 170 -9.53 -0.51 16.02
C ARG A 170 -8.74 0.29 14.97
N ASN A 171 -8.96 1.60 14.87
CA ASN A 171 -8.25 2.45 13.91
C ASN A 171 -6.76 2.58 14.22
N PHE A 172 -6.36 2.63 15.49
CA PHE A 172 -4.94 2.71 15.85
C PHE A 172 -4.17 1.44 15.48
N PRO A 173 -4.61 0.21 15.86
CA PRO A 173 -4.01 -1.03 15.37
C PRO A 173 -3.89 -1.11 13.84
N MET A 174 -4.91 -0.63 13.12
CA MET A 174 -4.87 -0.57 11.65
C MET A 174 -3.78 0.39 11.14
N CYS A 175 -3.57 1.52 11.81
CA CYS A 175 -2.49 2.45 11.48
C CYS A 175 -1.13 1.80 11.72
N THR A 176 -0.92 1.20 12.90
CA THR A 176 0.32 0.51 13.27
C THR A 176 0.64 -0.63 12.30
N LEU A 177 -0.33 -1.49 11.98
CA LEU A 177 -0.15 -2.57 10.99
C LEU A 177 0.24 -2.05 9.61
N SER A 178 -0.36 -0.95 9.15
CA SER A 178 -0.04 -0.35 7.86
C SER A 178 1.38 0.23 7.83
N ILE A 179 1.80 0.86 8.92
CA ILE A 179 3.15 1.42 9.05
C ILE A 179 4.19 0.30 9.07
N HIS A 180 3.97 -0.78 9.82
CA HIS A 180 4.86 -1.95 9.83
C HIS A 180 4.88 -2.66 8.48
N ALA A 181 3.74 -2.82 7.82
CA ALA A 181 3.72 -3.40 6.47
C ALA A 181 4.55 -2.55 5.49
N MET A 182 4.40 -1.22 5.53
CA MET A 182 5.20 -0.31 4.72
C MET A 182 6.70 -0.38 5.05
N SER A 183 7.07 -0.60 6.31
CA SER A 183 8.49 -0.78 6.67
C SER A 183 9.07 -2.08 6.14
N ASP A 184 8.24 -3.12 5.99
CA ASP A 184 8.69 -4.46 5.63
C ASP A 184 8.62 -4.72 4.12
N PHE A 185 8.04 -3.81 3.32
CA PHE A 185 7.95 -3.97 1.87
C PHE A 185 9.32 -3.97 1.20
N VAL A 186 9.67 -5.13 0.63
CA VAL A 186 10.89 -5.32 -0.17
C VAL A 186 10.54 -5.24 -1.67
N LEU A 187 11.31 -4.47 -2.42
CA LEU A 187 11.27 -4.45 -3.88
C LEU A 187 11.82 -5.77 -4.44
N LEU A 188 10.98 -6.58 -5.07
CA LEU A 188 11.41 -7.81 -5.76
C LEU A 188 11.82 -7.51 -7.21
N GLN A 189 12.57 -8.42 -7.84
CA GLN A 189 13.01 -8.24 -9.24
C GLN A 189 11.85 -8.11 -10.24
N GLU A 190 10.68 -8.67 -9.92
CA GLU A 190 9.45 -8.53 -10.71
C GLU A 190 8.88 -7.11 -10.64
N ASP A 191 9.02 -6.45 -9.48
CA ASP A 191 8.56 -5.07 -9.25
C ASP A 191 9.43 -4.04 -9.96
N VAL A 192 10.72 -4.34 -10.16
CA VAL A 192 11.62 -3.46 -10.92
C VAL A 192 11.12 -3.26 -12.36
N LYS A 193 10.48 -4.28 -12.95
CA LYS A 193 9.90 -4.16 -14.30
C LYS A 193 8.67 -3.26 -14.33
N ASN A 194 7.95 -3.14 -13.22
CA ASN A 194 6.72 -2.35 -13.06
C ASN A 194 6.79 -1.45 -11.83
N ILE A 195 7.87 -0.68 -11.67
CA ILE A 195 8.12 0.10 -10.46
C ILE A 195 6.98 1.09 -10.14
N ASN A 196 6.29 1.55 -11.19
CA ASN A 196 5.11 2.40 -11.06
C ASN A 196 3.97 1.71 -10.28
N ASN A 197 3.75 0.41 -10.47
CA ASN A 197 2.71 -0.31 -9.74
C ASN A 197 3.07 -0.42 -8.26
N TYR A 198 4.33 -0.72 -7.95
CA TYR A 198 4.82 -0.73 -6.57
C TYR A 198 4.67 0.64 -5.89
N ILE A 199 5.03 1.73 -6.58
CA ILE A 199 4.85 3.10 -6.07
C ILE A 199 3.36 3.40 -5.83
N GLN A 200 2.47 2.99 -6.74
CA GLN A 200 1.03 3.17 -6.56
C GLN A 200 0.47 2.34 -5.41
N ASP A 201 0.90 1.09 -5.26
CA ASP A 201 0.50 0.22 -4.15
C ASP A 201 0.87 0.86 -2.79
N VAL A 202 2.11 1.33 -2.65
CA VAL A 202 2.58 2.03 -1.44
C VAL A 202 1.80 3.32 -1.21
N ARG A 203 1.48 4.06 -2.29
CA ARG A 203 0.68 5.28 -2.23
C ARG A 203 -0.75 4.99 -1.76
N ASP A 204 -1.36 3.90 -2.18
CA ASP A 204 -2.71 3.51 -1.74
C ASP A 204 -2.76 3.23 -0.23
N VAL A 205 -1.70 2.62 0.33
CA VAL A 205 -1.56 2.44 1.79
C VAL A 205 -1.44 3.79 2.50
N ALA A 206 -0.60 4.69 1.97
CA ALA A 206 -0.44 6.04 2.54
C ALA A 206 -1.74 6.86 2.47
N LEU A 207 -2.51 6.73 1.38
CA LEU A 207 -3.83 7.37 1.23
C LEU A 207 -4.85 6.86 2.23
N LEU A 208 -4.86 5.55 2.53
CA LEU A 208 -5.72 4.98 3.57
C LEU A 208 -5.40 5.62 4.93
N LEU A 209 -4.12 5.69 5.30
CA LEU A 209 -3.68 6.31 6.55
C LEU A 209 -4.11 7.77 6.64
N ASN A 210 -3.92 8.53 5.55
CA ASN A 210 -4.37 9.92 5.48
C ASN A 210 -5.90 10.03 5.67
N HIS A 211 -6.70 9.14 5.07
CA HIS A 211 -8.15 9.12 5.26
C HIS A 211 -8.56 8.78 6.69
N ILE A 212 -7.80 7.96 7.40
CA ILE A 212 -8.03 7.67 8.81
C ILE A 212 -7.70 8.90 9.65
N TRP A 213 -6.57 9.56 9.39
CA TRP A 213 -6.15 10.76 10.14
C TRP A 213 -7.06 11.95 9.93
N THR A 214 -7.61 12.14 8.73
CA THR A 214 -8.58 13.22 8.50
C THR A 214 -9.88 13.02 9.29
N LYS A 215 -10.30 11.76 9.49
CA LYS A 215 -11.47 11.43 10.33
C LYS A 215 -11.15 11.38 11.82
N ALA A 216 -9.94 11.00 12.18
CA ALA A 216 -9.47 10.80 13.55
C ALA A 216 -8.10 11.48 13.73
N PRO A 217 -8.05 12.82 13.83
CA PRO A 217 -6.79 13.58 13.90
C PRO A 217 -5.98 13.27 15.16
N ASN A 218 -6.64 12.79 16.22
CA ASN A 218 -6.00 12.32 17.45
C ASN A 218 -5.07 11.12 17.24
N LEU A 219 -5.20 10.38 16.12
CA LEU A 219 -4.34 9.23 15.80
C LEU A 219 -3.07 9.61 15.04
N LEU A 220 -2.95 10.84 14.54
CA LEU A 220 -1.82 11.27 13.73
C LEU A 220 -0.50 11.21 14.51
N PHE A 221 -0.42 11.84 15.68
CA PHE A 221 0.80 11.84 16.51
C PHE A 221 1.18 10.44 17.00
N PRO A 222 0.26 9.61 17.53
CA PRO A 222 0.57 8.22 17.86
C PRO A 222 1.08 7.41 16.66
N SER A 223 0.50 7.59 15.47
CA SER A 223 0.96 6.92 14.25
C SER A 223 2.36 7.39 13.84
N LEU A 224 2.63 8.68 13.95
CA LEU A 224 3.96 9.23 13.69
C LEU A 224 4.98 8.65 14.66
N LYS A 225 4.65 8.60 15.95
CA LYS A 225 5.53 8.00 16.96
C LYS A 225 5.94 6.57 16.59
N GLU A 226 5.01 5.74 16.13
CA GLU A 226 5.33 4.39 15.63
C GLU A 226 6.32 4.41 14.45
N VAL A 227 6.15 5.34 13.50
CA VAL A 227 7.13 5.53 12.40
C VAL A 227 8.52 5.83 12.98
N PHE A 228 8.61 6.76 13.92
CA PHE A 228 9.89 7.12 14.54
C PHE A 228 10.47 6.00 15.39
N ASP A 229 9.65 5.20 16.07
CA ASP A 229 10.09 4.04 16.85
C ASP A 229 10.71 2.98 15.92
N ILE A 230 10.11 2.73 14.75
CA ILE A 230 10.69 1.85 13.72
C ILE A 230 12.02 2.41 13.20
N LEU A 231 12.10 3.71 12.90
CA LEU A 231 13.32 4.33 12.41
C LEU A 231 14.43 4.37 13.47
N SER A 232 14.06 4.50 14.74
CA SER A 232 14.98 4.64 15.87
C SER A 232 15.46 3.30 16.40
N ASN A 233 14.81 2.20 16.03
CA ASN A 233 15.13 0.87 16.55
C ASN A 233 16.46 0.33 15.96
N SER A 234 17.41 0.10 16.85
CA SER A 234 18.74 -0.43 16.59
C SER A 234 18.81 -1.96 16.51
N ASN A 235 17.77 -2.66 16.96
CA ASN A 235 17.70 -4.13 17.05
C ASN A 235 16.98 -4.80 15.88
N ILE A 236 16.81 -4.12 14.74
CA ILE A 236 16.08 -4.69 13.60
C ILE A 236 17.03 -5.56 12.75
N THR A 237 16.56 -6.75 12.38
CA THR A 237 17.28 -7.71 11.51
C THR A 237 17.29 -7.31 10.03
N ALA A 238 16.37 -6.44 9.59
CA ALA A 238 16.27 -5.88 8.24
C ALA A 238 16.13 -4.36 8.31
N GLU A 239 16.77 -3.62 7.40
CA GLU A 239 16.59 -2.16 7.34
C GLU A 239 15.15 -1.82 6.89
N PRO A 240 14.49 -0.84 7.53
CA PRO A 240 13.15 -0.46 7.14
C PRO A 240 13.15 0.14 5.73
N SER A 241 12.11 -0.19 4.97
CA SER A 241 11.95 0.25 3.59
C SER A 241 11.81 1.76 3.46
N ASN A 242 12.36 2.31 2.37
CA ASN A 242 12.21 3.72 2.00
C ASN A 242 10.76 4.09 1.62
N ALA A 243 9.86 3.10 1.48
CA ALA A 243 8.44 3.28 1.23
C ALA A 243 7.74 4.17 2.29
N LEU A 244 8.24 4.19 3.54
CA LEU A 244 7.77 5.11 4.58
C LEU A 244 7.91 6.59 4.18
N GLY A 245 8.81 6.91 3.24
CA GLY A 245 8.93 8.24 2.65
C GLY A 245 7.65 8.73 1.95
N CYS A 246 6.78 7.83 1.49
CA CYS A 246 5.49 8.18 0.89
C CYS A 246 4.49 8.71 1.94
N LEU A 247 4.58 8.23 3.18
CA LEU A 247 3.69 8.62 4.28
C LEU A 247 3.90 10.09 4.64
N VAL A 248 5.16 10.48 4.80
CA VAL A 248 5.57 11.82 5.26
C VAL A 248 5.29 12.92 4.24
N GLU A 249 5.01 12.56 3.00
CA GLU A 249 4.60 13.48 1.93
C GLU A 249 3.16 14.00 2.11
N LEU A 250 2.29 13.17 2.71
CA LEU A 250 0.87 13.48 2.90
C LEU A 250 0.60 14.35 4.14
N ILE A 251 1.60 14.53 5.00
CA ILE A 251 1.45 15.24 6.28
C ILE A 251 1.57 16.76 6.06
N PRO A 252 0.70 17.58 6.68
CA PRO A 252 0.79 19.04 6.64
C PRO A 252 2.09 19.57 7.27
N CYS A 253 2.64 20.64 6.70
CA CYS A 253 3.92 21.21 7.13
C CYS A 253 3.91 21.68 8.59
N GLU A 254 2.76 22.15 9.10
CA GLU A 254 2.62 22.66 10.46
C GLU A 254 2.81 21.56 11.53
N VAL A 255 2.50 20.32 11.17
CA VAL A 255 2.62 19.16 12.07
C VAL A 255 4.05 18.64 12.13
N ILE A 256 4.84 18.87 11.07
CA ILE A 256 6.22 18.36 10.96
C ILE A 256 7.08 18.88 12.12
N ASP A 257 7.10 20.20 12.31
CA ASP A 257 7.91 20.82 13.35
C ASP A 257 7.47 20.39 14.76
N GLN A 258 6.17 20.24 14.98
CA GLN A 258 5.63 19.78 16.27
C GLN A 258 6.00 18.33 16.56
N ALA A 259 5.90 17.44 15.56
CA ALA A 259 6.26 16.04 15.69
C ALA A 259 7.76 15.88 15.98
N VAL A 260 8.61 16.54 15.18
CA VAL A 260 10.07 16.52 15.36
C VAL A 260 10.47 17.07 16.74
N LYS A 261 9.82 18.14 17.20
CA LYS A 261 10.04 18.69 18.53
C LYS A 261 9.68 17.70 19.64
N GLN A 262 8.54 17.00 19.54
CA GLN A 262 8.17 15.99 20.54
C GLN A 262 9.22 14.86 20.64
N ILE A 263 9.75 14.40 19.52
CA ILE A 263 10.73 13.30 19.49
C ILE A 263 12.10 13.72 19.99
N THR A 264 12.53 14.94 19.66
CA THR A 264 13.82 15.48 20.09
C THR A 264 13.81 15.89 21.56
N GLN A 265 12.63 16.23 22.11
CA GLN A 265 12.42 16.54 23.53
C GLN A 265 12.15 15.30 24.40
N ASP A 266 11.80 14.16 23.80
CA ASP A 266 11.66 12.90 24.52
C ASP A 266 13.04 12.44 25.06
N MET A 267 13.29 12.78 26.33
CA MET A 267 14.52 12.50 27.09
C MET A 267 14.86 11.00 27.23
N THR A 268 14.00 10.12 26.75
CA THR A 268 14.15 8.66 26.79
C THR A 268 14.88 8.10 25.58
N VAL A 269 15.05 8.88 24.51
CA VAL A 269 15.67 8.42 23.26
C VAL A 269 17.18 8.55 23.35
N GLN A 270 17.89 7.43 23.22
CA GLN A 270 19.35 7.41 23.17
C GLN A 270 19.88 8.12 21.91
N ASP A 271 21.05 8.75 22.02
CA ASP A 271 21.70 9.47 20.91
C ASP A 271 21.97 8.58 19.69
N THR A 272 22.26 7.30 19.92
CA THR A 272 22.41 6.28 18.87
C THR A 272 21.13 6.06 18.07
N ASN A 273 19.98 6.09 18.72
CA ASN A 273 18.67 5.91 18.09
C ASN A 273 18.30 7.16 17.27
N MET A 274 18.60 8.37 17.76
CA MET A 274 18.43 9.61 17.00
C MET A 274 19.30 9.64 15.74
N TYR A 275 20.56 9.19 15.86
CA TYR A 275 21.47 9.05 14.71
C TYR A 275 20.93 8.09 13.65
N LEU A 276 20.44 6.92 14.08
CA LEU A 276 19.86 5.91 13.17
C LEU A 276 18.60 6.44 12.47
N ALA A 277 17.72 7.10 13.22
CA ALA A 277 16.51 7.69 12.68
C ALA A 277 16.83 8.74 11.60
N LEU A 278 17.77 9.66 11.87
CA LEU A 278 18.16 10.68 10.89
C LEU A 278 18.80 10.06 9.64
N ASN A 279 19.68 9.07 9.78
CA ASN A 279 20.28 8.39 8.63
C ASN A 279 19.25 7.65 7.75
N ARG A 280 18.21 7.06 8.36
CA ARG A 280 17.09 6.44 7.66
C ARG A 280 16.18 7.48 7.00
N MET A 281 15.92 8.62 7.65
CA MET A 281 15.18 9.73 7.05
C MET A 281 15.89 10.31 5.82
N VAL A 282 17.21 10.44 5.86
CA VAL A 282 17.97 10.87 4.68
C VAL A 282 17.85 9.85 3.53
N SER A 283 17.72 8.56 3.86
CA SER A 283 17.50 7.50 2.86
C SER A 283 16.12 7.59 2.20
N TRP A 284 15.13 8.26 2.80
CA TRP A 284 13.84 8.56 2.16
C TRP A 284 13.97 9.48 0.94
N LEU A 285 15.04 10.26 0.80
CA LEU A 285 15.30 11.04 -0.42
C LEU A 285 15.50 10.15 -1.66
N GLY A 286 15.76 8.85 -1.47
CA GLY A 286 15.79 7.88 -2.56
C GLY A 286 14.40 7.49 -3.09
N TRP A 287 13.31 7.87 -2.41
CA TRP A 287 11.96 7.51 -2.82
C TRP A 287 11.44 8.43 -3.95
N PRO A 288 10.86 7.88 -5.04
CA PRO A 288 10.47 8.69 -6.22
C PRO A 288 9.47 9.82 -5.96
N THR A 289 8.61 9.68 -4.95
CA THR A 289 7.61 10.71 -4.59
C THR A 289 8.08 11.64 -3.46
N ALA A 290 9.32 11.51 -2.96
CA ALA A 290 9.83 12.27 -1.81
C ALA A 290 10.07 13.77 -2.06
N GLN A 291 9.02 14.54 -2.37
CA GLN A 291 9.14 15.98 -2.61
C GLN A 291 9.29 16.76 -1.30
N LYS A 292 8.51 16.43 -0.26
CA LYS A 292 8.50 17.17 1.02
C LYS A 292 9.43 16.61 2.09
N THR A 293 10.11 15.50 1.83
CA THR A 293 11.00 14.83 2.79
C THR A 293 12.13 15.72 3.30
N HIS A 294 12.59 16.69 2.49
CA HIS A 294 13.59 17.67 2.92
C HIS A 294 13.13 18.51 4.13
N LEU A 295 11.84 18.83 4.25
CA LEU A 295 11.32 19.62 5.39
C LEU A 295 11.49 18.87 6.71
N TRP A 296 11.23 17.55 6.71
CA TRP A 296 11.44 16.69 7.87
C TRP A 296 12.91 16.66 8.27
N ILE A 297 13.79 16.43 7.30
CA ILE A 297 15.24 16.36 7.53
C ILE A 297 15.76 17.70 8.07
N LEU A 298 15.40 18.82 7.43
CA LEU A 298 15.84 20.17 7.84
C LEU A 298 15.31 20.54 9.24
N SER A 299 14.06 20.22 9.54
CA SER A 299 13.49 20.43 10.87
C SER A 299 14.23 19.60 11.93
N PHE A 300 14.58 18.35 11.61
CA PHE A 300 15.37 17.50 12.50
C PHE A 300 16.78 18.05 12.74
N PHE A 301 17.45 18.52 11.68
CA PHE A 301 18.75 19.20 11.78
C PHE A 301 18.68 20.45 12.67
N LYS A 302 17.64 21.27 12.50
CA LYS A 302 17.44 22.50 13.28
C LYS A 302 17.26 22.19 14.76
N HIS A 303 16.38 21.25 15.12
CA HIS A 303 16.14 20.89 16.52
C HIS A 303 17.36 20.21 17.16
N LEU A 304 18.12 19.40 16.42
CA LEU A 304 19.38 18.83 16.94
C LEU A 304 20.46 19.90 17.17
N ALA A 305 20.51 20.93 16.34
CA ALA A 305 21.40 22.08 16.53
C ALA A 305 20.99 22.90 17.78
N GLU A 306 19.69 23.10 18.01
CA GLU A 306 19.17 23.74 19.23
C GLU A 306 19.52 22.94 20.51
N LEU A 307 19.62 21.62 20.42
CA LEU A 307 20.06 20.73 21.50
C LEU A 307 21.58 20.58 21.63
N ASN A 308 22.37 21.35 20.87
CA ASN A 308 23.83 21.32 20.84
C ASN A 308 24.46 19.95 20.49
N LYS A 309 23.75 19.07 19.77
CA LYS A 309 24.26 17.74 19.37
C LYS A 309 25.08 17.78 18.07
N PHE A 310 26.03 18.71 17.98
CA PHE A 310 26.76 19.01 16.73
C PHE A 310 27.63 17.86 16.22
N GLN A 311 28.25 17.06 17.11
CA GLN A 311 29.08 15.92 16.69
C GLN A 311 28.27 14.88 15.90
N MET A 312 27.04 14.58 16.35
CA MET A 312 26.13 13.68 15.65
C MET A 312 25.76 14.21 14.25
N LEU A 313 25.56 15.52 14.13
CA LEU A 313 25.22 16.15 12.85
C LEU A 313 26.37 16.02 11.84
N ILE A 314 27.61 16.18 12.29
CA ILE A 314 28.80 16.02 11.44
C ILE A 314 28.92 14.57 10.97
N ASP A 315 28.81 13.61 11.89
CA ASP A 315 28.95 12.18 11.58
C ASP A 315 27.85 11.67 10.63
N VAL A 316 26.60 12.13 10.80
CA VAL A 316 25.51 11.81 9.86
C VAL A 316 25.76 12.46 8.52
N THR A 317 26.22 13.71 8.49
CA THR A 317 26.49 14.44 7.25
C THR A 317 27.55 13.72 6.43
N LEU A 318 28.69 13.36 7.03
CA LEU A 318 29.77 12.65 6.34
C LEU A 318 29.31 11.30 5.75
N LYS A 319 28.48 10.54 6.47
CA LYS A 319 27.99 9.24 6.02
C LYS A 319 26.88 9.33 4.96
N SER A 320 26.05 10.37 5.04
CA SER A 320 24.83 10.47 4.22
C SER A 320 25.00 11.35 2.98
N ILE A 321 26.01 12.23 2.93
CA ILE A 321 26.22 13.18 1.82
C ILE A 321 26.39 12.48 0.46
N GLY A 322 27.08 11.34 0.42
CA GLY A 322 27.22 10.54 -0.80
C GLY A 322 25.89 9.97 -1.31
N LYS A 323 24.96 9.63 -0.40
CA LYS A 323 23.61 9.18 -0.76
C LYS A 323 22.78 10.35 -1.28
N VAL A 324 22.86 11.52 -0.64
CA VAL A 324 22.15 12.73 -1.06
C VAL A 324 22.58 13.17 -2.46
N VAL A 325 23.89 13.17 -2.75
CA VAL A 325 24.42 13.51 -4.09
C VAL A 325 23.95 12.50 -5.14
N ALA A 326 23.89 11.21 -4.82
CA ALA A 326 23.30 10.23 -5.73
C ALA A 326 21.82 10.54 -6.04
N CYS A 327 21.06 11.05 -5.08
CA CYS A 327 19.64 11.44 -5.24
C CYS A 327 19.46 12.71 -6.08
N ILE A 328 20.45 13.61 -6.18
CA ILE A 328 20.39 14.81 -7.04
C ILE A 328 20.23 14.45 -8.53
N ARG A 329 20.72 13.27 -8.91
CA ARG A 329 20.55 12.74 -10.28
C ARG A 329 19.08 12.48 -10.63
N LEU A 330 18.21 12.27 -9.63
CA LEU A 330 16.78 12.06 -9.82
C LEU A 330 16.07 13.42 -10.02
N PRO A 331 15.46 13.69 -11.19
CA PRO A 331 14.87 15.00 -11.48
C PRO A 331 13.78 15.44 -10.48
N HIS A 332 12.96 14.49 -10.01
CA HIS A 332 11.81 14.78 -9.13
C HIS A 332 12.20 15.14 -7.69
N VAL A 333 13.31 14.60 -7.18
CA VAL A 333 13.78 14.82 -5.79
C VAL A 333 14.91 15.84 -5.74
N ARG A 334 15.43 16.28 -6.90
CA ARG A 334 16.53 17.25 -7.02
C ARG A 334 16.39 18.50 -6.16
N PRO A 335 15.28 19.28 -6.18
CA PRO A 335 15.20 20.50 -5.38
C PRO A 335 15.30 20.20 -3.87
N SER A 336 14.67 19.12 -3.45
CA SER A 336 14.64 18.65 -2.06
C SER A 336 16.02 18.15 -1.62
N ALA A 337 16.71 17.37 -2.46
CA ALA A 337 18.05 16.88 -2.19
C ALA A 337 19.09 18.02 -2.16
N VAL A 338 18.97 19.02 -3.03
CA VAL A 338 19.84 20.21 -3.03
C VAL A 338 19.64 21.04 -1.77
N ALA A 339 18.39 21.24 -1.32
CA ALA A 339 18.12 21.97 -0.08
C ALA A 339 18.78 21.32 1.15
N VAL A 340 18.71 19.99 1.25
CA VAL A 340 19.39 19.21 2.31
C VAL A 340 20.91 19.30 2.16
N LEU A 341 21.45 19.17 0.95
CA LEU A 341 22.89 19.26 0.69
C LEU A 341 23.45 20.64 1.07
N VAL A 342 22.77 21.72 0.67
CA VAL A 342 23.17 23.10 1.01
C VAL A 342 23.17 23.29 2.51
N HIS A 343 22.12 22.83 3.22
CA HIS A 343 22.08 22.92 4.67
C HIS A 343 23.22 22.13 5.32
N MET A 344 23.46 20.89 4.89
CA MET A 344 24.56 20.05 5.39
C MET A 344 25.94 20.70 5.20
N LEU A 345 26.22 21.26 4.02
CA LEU A 345 27.49 21.92 3.72
C LEU A 345 27.64 23.25 4.48
N MET A 346 26.56 24.02 4.61
CA MET A 346 26.58 25.29 5.34
C MET A 346 26.72 25.09 6.86
N SER A 347 26.20 23.98 7.40
CA SER A 347 26.36 23.61 8.82
C SER A 347 27.72 22.99 9.13
N CYS A 348 28.33 22.27 8.18
CA CYS A 348 29.65 21.66 8.34
C CYS A 348 30.78 22.57 7.82
N GLN A 349 31.03 23.70 8.50
CA GLN A 349 32.13 24.60 8.16
C GLN A 349 33.49 24.18 8.76
N LEU A 350 33.48 23.17 9.64
CA LEU A 350 34.62 22.79 10.47
C LEU A 350 35.62 21.85 9.78
N SER A 351 35.21 21.13 8.73
CA SER A 351 36.10 20.24 7.98
C SER A 351 35.74 20.24 6.47
N PRO A 352 36.73 20.27 5.56
CA PRO A 352 36.51 20.17 4.12
C PRO A 352 36.14 18.75 3.66
N ASP A 353 36.19 17.74 4.54
CA ASP A 353 35.98 16.33 4.19
C ASP A 353 34.61 16.08 3.54
N ALA A 354 33.55 16.72 4.05
CA ALA A 354 32.21 16.63 3.46
C ALA A 354 32.18 17.17 2.02
N PHE A 355 32.89 18.27 1.76
CA PHE A 355 32.99 18.86 0.43
C PHE A 355 33.81 17.99 -0.53
N HIS A 356 34.90 17.38 -0.07
CA HIS A 356 35.70 16.47 -0.89
C HIS A 356 34.92 15.23 -1.35
N ILE A 357 34.03 14.68 -0.51
CA ILE A 357 33.14 13.58 -0.89
C ILE A 357 32.19 14.01 -2.02
N VAL A 358 31.62 15.21 -1.95
CA VAL A 358 30.74 15.75 -3.01
C VAL A 358 31.51 15.94 -4.32
N VAL A 359 32.71 16.53 -4.26
CA VAL A 359 33.57 16.76 -5.42
C VAL A 359 33.95 15.46 -6.12
N SER A 360 34.17 14.38 -5.37
CA SER A 360 34.47 13.06 -5.94
C SER A 360 33.32 12.44 -6.77
N GLN A 361 32.08 12.90 -6.54
CA GLN A 361 30.87 12.38 -7.17
C GLN A 361 30.27 13.29 -8.24
N ILE A 362 30.74 14.53 -8.35
CA ILE A 362 30.40 15.41 -9.48
C ILE A 362 31.16 14.88 -10.71
N PRO A 363 30.47 14.49 -11.80
CA PRO A 363 31.17 14.12 -13.02
C PRO A 363 32.01 15.31 -13.47
N LYS A 364 33.30 15.09 -13.76
CA LYS A 364 34.14 16.10 -14.41
C LYS A 364 33.40 16.56 -15.66
N VAL A 365 32.98 17.82 -15.66
CA VAL A 365 32.40 18.46 -16.83
C VAL A 365 33.52 18.53 -17.85
N ASN A 366 33.52 17.60 -18.80
CA ASN A 366 34.30 17.68 -20.04
C ASN A 366 33.40 18.21 -21.13
#